data_AF-A0A3D5EYK9-F1
#
_entry.id   AF-A0A3D5EYK9-F1
#
_cell.length_a   1.000
_cell.length_b   1.000
_cell.length_c   1.000
_cell.angle_alpha   90.00
_cell.angle_beta   90.00
_cell.angle_gamma   90.00
#
_symmetry.space_group_name_H-M   'P 1'
#
loop_
_entity.id
_entity.type
_entity.pdbx_description
1 polymer ?
#
loop_
_entity_poly.entity_id
_entity_poly.type
_entity_poly.pdbx_seq_one_letter_code
_entity_poly.pdbx_strand_id
1 'polypeptide(L)' 'MERMVRYGHSLCLLLIDVDHFKPINDQYGHAVGDAVLQRLTALLQAALRK' A
#
# COMPACT_ATOMS: atom_id res chain seq x y z
N MET A 1 -17.84 -0.84 -8.84
CA MET A 1 -18.35 0.06 -9.90
C MET A 1 -19.85 0.31 -9.78
N GLU A 2 -20.72 -0.70 -9.61
CA GLU A 2 -22.19 -0.50 -9.55
C GLU A 2 -22.68 0.50 -8.48
N ARG A 3 -22.18 0.44 -7.22
CA ARG A 3 -22.54 1.44 -6.19
C ARG A 3 -22.13 2.86 -6.57
N MET A 4 -20.98 3.01 -7.21
CA MET A 4 -20.46 4.32 -7.62
C MET A 4 -21.37 4.93 -8.70
N VAL A 5 -21.75 4.14 -9.71
CA VAL A 5 -22.67 4.54 -10.78
C VAL A 5 -24.07 4.85 -10.22
N ARG A 6 -24.53 4.08 -9.24
CA ARG A 6 -25.86 4.26 -8.62
C ARG A 6 -25.98 5.52 -7.76
N TYR A 7 -24.89 5.97 -7.11
CA TYR A 7 -24.90 7.12 -6.19
C TYR A 7 -24.10 8.34 -6.71
N GLY A 8 -23.53 8.27 -7.91
CA GLY A 8 -22.81 9.39 -8.54
C GLY A 8 -21.50 9.78 -7.84
N HIS A 9 -20.87 8.87 -7.09
CA HIS A 9 -19.62 9.16 -6.40
C HIS A 9 -18.41 9.11 -7.33
N SER A 10 -17.43 9.99 -7.14
CA SER A 10 -16.13 9.87 -7.80
C SER A 10 -15.31 8.75 -7.16
N LEU A 11 -14.64 7.94 -7.97
CA LEU A 11 -13.72 6.91 -7.54
C LEU A 11 -12.32 7.22 -8.06
N CYS A 12 -11.32 6.98 -7.22
CA CYS A 12 -9.91 7.00 -7.58
C CYS A 12 -9.30 5.64 -7.20
N LEU A 13 -8.38 5.14 -8.02
CA LEU A 13 -7.56 3.97 -7.72
C LEU A 13 -6.11 4.41 -7.61
N LEU A 14 -5.46 4.02 -6.51
CA LEU A 14 -4.03 4.23 -6.31
C LEU A 14 -3.32 2.88 -6.36
N LEU A 15 -2.35 2.75 -7.27
CA LEU A 15 -1.44 1.61 -7.33
C LEU A 15 -0.09 2.06 -6.77
N ILE A 16 0.42 1.31 -5.80
CA ILE A 16 1.66 1.64 -5.08
C ILE A 16 2.63 0.48 -5.30
N ASP A 17 3.86 0.79 -5.69
CA ASP A 17 4.98 -0.14 -5.76
C ASP A 17 6.08 0.34 -4.79
N VAL A 18 6.78 -0.60 -4.16
CA VAL A 18 7.87 -0.28 -3.22
C VAL A 18 9.19 -0.38 -3.95
N ASP A 19 9.76 0.78 -4.27
CA ASP A 19 11.02 0.87 -4.98
C ASP A 19 12.12 0.08 -4.27
N HIS A 20 12.88 -0.70 -5.04
CA HIS A 20 14.03 -1.47 -4.56
C HIS A 20 13.73 -2.45 -3.41
N PHE A 21 12.49 -2.95 -3.30
CA PHE A 21 12.13 -3.87 -2.22
C PHE A 21 12.90 -5.20 -2.28
N LYS A 22 13.18 -5.72 -3.48
CA LYS A 22 13.97 -6.96 -3.65
C LYS A 22 15.40 -6.82 -3.10
N PRO A 23 16.19 -5.78 -3.45
CA PRO A 23 17.48 -5.51 -2.80
C PRO A 23 17.45 -5.48 -1.27
N ILE A 24 16.38 -4.94 -0.66
CA ILE A 24 16.22 -4.95 0.80
C ILE A 24 16.10 -6.38 1.32
N ASN A 25 15.26 -7.21 0.69
CA ASN A 25 15.15 -8.62 1.05
C ASN A 25 16.47 -9.37 0.87
N ASP A 26 17.15 -9.13 -0.24
CA ASP A 26 18.39 -9.83 -0.59
C ASP A 26 19.53 -9.42 0.36
N GLN A 27 19.58 -8.17 0.83
CA GLN A 27 20.61 -7.65 1.73
C GLN A 27 20.34 -7.93 3.22
N TYR A 28 19.09 -7.84 3.65
CA TYR A 28 18.71 -7.88 5.08
C TYR A 28 17.84 -9.09 5.47
N GLY A 29 17.45 -9.90 4.49
CA GLY A 29 16.56 -11.05 4.69
C GLY A 29 15.08 -10.69 4.68
N HIS A 30 14.25 -11.68 4.41
CA HIS A 30 12.80 -11.51 4.26
C HIS A 30 12.11 -10.97 5.53
N ALA A 31 12.58 -11.32 6.72
CA ALA A 31 12.02 -10.81 7.97
C ALA A 31 12.10 -9.27 8.07
N VAL A 32 13.18 -8.68 7.53
CA VAL A 32 13.32 -7.22 7.46
C VAL A 32 12.41 -6.63 6.39
N GLY A 33 12.26 -7.29 5.24
CA GLY A 33 11.27 -6.91 4.24
C GLY A 33 9.85 -6.88 4.78
N ASP A 34 9.46 -7.90 5.55
CA ASP A 34 8.14 -7.96 6.19
C ASP A 34 7.94 -6.78 7.15
N ALA A 35 8.96 -6.45 7.95
CA ALA A 35 8.91 -5.29 8.85
C ALA A 35 8.74 -3.96 8.07
N VAL A 36 9.41 -3.82 6.92
CA VAL A 36 9.24 -2.66 6.02
C VAL A 36 7.80 -2.58 5.50
N LEU A 37 7.22 -3.69 5.03
CA LEU A 37 5.83 -3.73 4.53
C LEU A 37 4.81 -3.41 5.62
N GLN A 38 5.01 -3.94 6.83
CA GLN A 38 4.17 -3.62 7.99
C GLN A 38 4.21 -2.13 8.31
N ARG A 39 5.41 -1.53 8.32
CA ARG A 39 5.57 -0.10 8.58
C ARG A 39 4.93 0.75 7.48
N LEU A 40 5.13 0.40 6.21
CA LEU A 40 4.51 1.08 5.08
C LEU A 40 2.98 1.05 5.18
N THR A 41 2.41 -0.12 5.46
CA THR A 41 0.95 -0.27 5.60
C THR A 41 0.41 0.58 6.74
N ALA A 42 1.10 0.63 7.88
CA ALA A 42 0.72 1.49 9.00
C ALA A 42 0.75 2.98 8.63
N LEU A 43 1.74 3.43 7.85
CA LEU A 43 1.82 4.80 7.36
C LEU A 43 0.67 5.12 6.39
N LEU A 44 0.35 4.20 5.47
CA LEU A 44 -0.78 4.36 4.55
C LEU A 44 -2.11 4.44 5.30
N GLN A 45 -2.33 3.58 6.28
CA GLN A 45 -3.54 3.61 7.11
C GLN A 45 -3.67 4.90 7.93
N ALA A 46 -2.56 5.48 8.39
CA ALA A 46 -2.57 6.74 9.12
C ALA A 46 -2.82 7.94 8.19
N ALA A 47 -2.37 7.88 6.94
CA ALA A 47 -2.53 8.95 5.96
C ALA A 47 -3.90 8.94 5.27
N LEU A 48 -4.55 7.79 5.19
CA LEU A 48 -5.84 7.61 4.53
C LEU A 48 -7.00 7.75 5.51
N ARG A 49 -8.13 8.27 5.00
CA ARG A 49 -9.38 8.37 5.78
C ARG A 49 -9.98 6.96 5.92
N LYS A 50 -10.53 6.66 7.11
CA LYS A 50 -11.23 5.40 7.40
C LYS A 50 -12.63 5.37 6.80
#